data_AF-A0AAP0NCW5-F1
#
_entry.id   AF-A0AAP0NCW5-F1
#
_cell.length_a   1.000
_cell.length_b   1.000
_cell.length_c   1.000
_cell.angle_alpha   90.00
_cell.angle_beta   90.00
_cell.angle_gamma   90.00
#
_symmetry.space_group_name_H-M   'P 1'
#
loop_
_entity.id
_entity.type
_entity.pdbx_description
1 polymer ?
#
loop_
_entity_poly.entity_id
_entity_poly.type
_entity_poly.pdbx_seq_one_letter_code
_entity_poly.pdbx_strand_id
1 'polypeptide(L)'
;MSDRENGQPENPTWSELKLPDLLYDDTVRQLHAAIENKWDSLQRSACQTAAGRALWKHVVHDPLAELLAGETYLRNVYEKIKKDRLNNAREVSGVILAVRTLWFDSKLEAALNSFPVGEAQVVLLGAGMDARSYRLSCLKES
;
A
#
# COMPACT_ATOMS: atom_id res chain seq x y z
N MET A 1 43.81 -0.87 -22.75
CA MET A 1 43.00 -0.74 -21.53
C MET A 1 41.84 0.16 -21.87
N SER A 2 40.64 -0.39 -21.96
CA SER A 2 39.41 0.39 -22.15
C SER A 2 38.50 0.10 -20.97
N ASP A 3 38.38 1.09 -20.10
CA ASP A 3 37.45 1.10 -18.98
C ASP A 3 36.04 1.09 -19.54
N ARG A 4 35.34 -0.04 -19.43
CA ARG A 4 33.91 -0.11 -19.70
C ARG A 4 33.18 0.39 -18.46
N GLU A 5 32.59 1.57 -18.58
CA GLU A 5 31.59 2.09 -17.68
C GLU A 5 30.53 1.02 -17.40
N ASN A 6 30.38 0.65 -16.12
CA ASN A 6 29.27 -0.18 -15.64
C ASN A 6 27.98 0.65 -15.69
N GLY A 7 27.43 0.84 -16.89
CA GLY A 7 26.02 1.18 -17.04
C GLY A 7 25.19 0.00 -16.58
N GLN A 8 24.62 0.07 -15.39
CA GLN A 8 23.58 -0.89 -14.99
C GLN A 8 22.47 -0.85 -16.06
N PRO A 9 22.05 -1.99 -16.61
CA PRO A 9 20.91 -2.00 -17.52
C PRO A 9 19.69 -1.56 -16.74
N GLU A 10 19.09 -0.43 -17.14
CA GLU A 10 17.76 -0.04 -16.69
C GLU A 10 16.80 -1.16 -17.10
N ASN A 11 16.44 -2.01 -16.13
CA ASN A 11 15.54 -3.12 -16.38
C ASN A 11 14.14 -2.51 -16.68
N PRO A 12 13.55 -2.74 -17.86
CA PRO A 12 12.29 -2.10 -18.25
C PRO A 12 11.11 -2.44 -17.32
N THR A 13 11.24 -3.49 -16.49
CA THR A 13 10.30 -3.93 -15.43
C THR A 13 10.22 -3.02 -14.19
N TRP A 14 11.07 -2.00 -14.06
CA TRP A 14 11.08 -1.09 -12.89
C TRP A 14 10.18 0.14 -13.02
N SER A 15 9.60 0.37 -14.18
CA SER A 15 8.81 1.57 -14.49
C SER A 15 7.53 1.71 -13.65
N GLU A 16 7.09 0.64 -12.99
CA GLU A 16 5.88 0.56 -12.16
C GLU A 16 6.10 0.94 -10.68
N LEU A 17 7.33 0.82 -10.17
CA LEU A 17 7.69 1.20 -8.82
C LEU A 17 8.10 2.67 -8.82
N LYS A 18 7.10 3.55 -8.69
CA LYS A 18 7.31 4.99 -8.50
C LYS A 18 6.75 5.42 -7.17
N LEU A 19 7.50 6.28 -6.46
CA LEU A 19 6.95 6.97 -5.31
C LEU A 19 5.86 7.95 -5.79
N PRO A 20 4.74 8.07 -5.07
CA PRO A 20 3.64 8.93 -5.47
C PRO A 20 4.01 10.40 -5.50
N ASP A 21 3.53 11.12 -6.52
CA ASP A 21 3.76 12.57 -6.63
C ASP A 21 3.09 13.35 -5.48
N LEU A 22 2.01 12.80 -4.92
CA LEU A 22 1.30 13.35 -3.75
C LEU A 22 2.23 13.57 -2.55
N LEU A 23 3.34 12.83 -2.45
CA LEU A 23 4.34 13.02 -1.39
C LEU A 23 5.22 14.25 -1.57
N TYR A 24 5.24 14.84 -2.77
CA TYR A 24 5.92 16.11 -3.02
C TYR A 24 5.03 17.32 -2.72
N ASP A 25 3.76 17.10 -2.33
CA ASP A 25 2.94 18.17 -1.78
C ASP A 25 3.43 18.55 -0.37
N ASP A 26 3.82 19.82 -0.21
CA ASP A 26 4.39 20.31 1.05
C ASP A 26 3.43 20.20 2.23
N THR A 27 2.12 20.36 2.00
CA THR A 27 1.11 20.31 3.05
C THR A 27 0.96 18.88 3.56
N VAL A 28 0.86 17.91 2.64
CA VAL A 28 0.77 16.49 2.98
C VAL A 28 2.04 16.04 3.71
N ARG A 29 3.22 16.43 3.20
CA ARG A 29 4.50 16.08 3.82
C ARG A 29 4.64 16.65 5.24
N GLN A 30 4.29 17.92 5.44
CA GLN A 30 4.33 18.55 6.77
C GLN A 30 3.35 17.90 7.74
N LEU A 31 2.15 17.53 7.28
CA LEU A 31 1.18 16.80 8.08
C LEU A 31 1.76 15.49 8.59
N HIS A 32 2.33 14.66 7.69
CA HIS A 32 2.95 13.40 8.08
C HIS A 32 4.11 13.60 9.06
N ALA A 33 5.01 14.55 8.80
CA ALA A 33 6.12 14.85 9.70
C ALA A 33 5.65 15.25 11.12
N ALA A 34 4.54 15.99 11.22
CA ALA A 34 3.99 16.44 12.50
C ALA A 34 3.33 15.33 13.32
N ILE A 35 2.76 14.32 12.67
CA ILE A 35 2.00 13.23 13.33
C ILE A 35 2.84 11.96 13.53
N GLU A 36 3.81 11.68 12.66
CA GLU A 36 4.62 10.45 12.69
C GLU A 36 5.39 10.28 14.00
N ASN A 37 5.92 11.38 14.56
CA ASN A 37 6.64 11.37 15.83
C ASN A 37 5.76 10.97 17.03
N LYS A 38 4.43 11.01 16.87
CA LYS A 38 3.46 10.66 17.92
C LYS A 38 2.91 9.24 17.76
N TRP A 39 3.23 8.54 16.67
CA TRP A 39 2.74 7.20 16.41
C TRP A 39 3.49 6.14 17.21
N ASP A 40 2.72 5.30 17.88
CA ASP A 40 3.16 4.06 18.53
C ASP A 40 3.34 2.92 17.52
N SER A 41 3.80 1.76 17.98
CA SER A 41 4.07 0.61 17.12
C SER A 41 2.87 0.16 16.27
N LEU A 42 1.64 0.29 16.77
CA LEU A 42 0.42 -0.10 16.06
C LEU A 42 0.18 0.81 14.86
N GLN A 43 0.18 2.14 15.04
CA GLN A 43 -0.05 3.03 13.89
C GLN A 43 1.10 2.95 12.88
N ARG A 44 2.34 2.81 13.34
CA ARG A 44 3.50 2.58 12.44
C ARG A 44 3.31 1.33 11.58
N SER A 45 2.84 0.22 12.17
CA SER A 45 2.56 -1.01 11.42
C SER A 45 1.40 -0.86 10.43
N ALA A 46 0.39 -0.04 10.77
CA ALA A 46 -0.73 0.26 9.89
C ALA A 46 -0.26 1.07 8.67
N CYS A 47 0.63 2.05 8.86
CA CYS A 47 1.22 2.83 7.77
C CYS A 47 2.15 2.00 6.88
N GLN A 48 2.94 1.08 7.45
CA GLN A 48 3.70 0.10 6.65
C GLN A 48 2.78 -0.78 5.81
N THR A 49 1.65 -1.20 6.38
CA THR A 49 0.65 -1.97 5.65
C THR A 49 0.05 -1.15 4.48
N ALA A 50 -0.30 0.12 4.72
CA ALA A 50 -0.79 1.02 3.67
C ALA A 50 0.27 1.24 2.58
N ALA A 51 1.54 1.42 2.95
CA ALA A 51 2.65 1.58 2.00
C ALA A 51 2.78 0.37 1.07
N GLY A 52 2.60 -0.84 1.59
CA GLY A 52 2.56 -2.05 0.77
C GLY A 52 1.41 -2.05 -0.24
N ARG A 53 0.20 -1.64 0.17
CA ARG A 53 -0.93 -1.56 -0.77
C ARG A 53 -0.71 -0.51 -1.86
N ALA A 54 -0.15 0.64 -1.49
CA ALA A 54 0.21 1.71 -2.41
C ALA A 54 1.24 1.27 -3.47
N LEU A 55 2.33 0.62 -3.05
CA LEU A 55 3.41 0.21 -3.96
C LEU A 55 3.04 -1.00 -4.84
N TRP A 56 2.02 -1.76 -4.44
CA TRP A 56 1.44 -2.86 -5.22
C TRP A 56 0.11 -2.48 -5.89
N LYS A 57 -0.06 -1.21 -6.29
CA LYS A 57 -1.32 -0.67 -6.83
C LYS A 57 -1.82 -1.31 -8.13
N HIS A 58 -0.95 -1.98 -8.87
CA HIS A 58 -1.32 -2.76 -10.07
C HIS A 58 -2.07 -4.05 -9.70
N VAL A 59 -1.91 -4.54 -8.47
CA VAL A 59 -2.64 -5.70 -7.93
C VAL A 59 -3.85 -5.26 -7.12
N VAL A 60 -3.72 -4.20 -6.32
CA VAL A 60 -4.76 -3.70 -5.42
C VAL A 60 -5.01 -2.23 -5.68
N HIS A 61 -6.22 -1.88 -6.10
CA HIS A 61 -6.59 -0.48 -6.25
C HIS A 61 -7.08 0.11 -4.92
N ASP A 62 -6.15 0.70 -4.15
CA ASP A 62 -6.44 1.49 -2.95
C ASP A 62 -5.97 2.94 -3.14
N PRO A 63 -6.86 3.86 -3.55
CA PRO A 63 -6.48 5.23 -3.89
C PRO A 63 -6.05 6.06 -2.66
N LEU A 64 -6.36 5.61 -1.44
CA LEU A 64 -5.99 6.33 -0.22
C LEU A 64 -4.73 5.75 0.44
N ALA A 65 -4.24 4.61 -0.02
CA ALA A 65 -3.08 3.95 0.58
C ALA A 65 -1.82 4.81 0.56
N GLU A 66 -1.59 5.55 -0.53
CA GLU A 66 -0.42 6.43 -0.68
C GLU A 66 -0.45 7.54 0.38
N LEU A 67 -1.59 8.21 0.54
CA LEU A 67 -1.80 9.22 1.57
C LEU A 67 -1.67 8.63 2.98
N LEU A 68 -2.37 7.53 3.29
CA LEU A 68 -2.39 6.96 4.64
C LEU A 68 -1.03 6.39 5.08
N ALA A 69 -0.20 5.99 4.13
CA ALA A 69 1.13 5.47 4.41
C ALA A 69 2.10 6.57 4.86
N GLY A 70 2.04 7.75 4.25
CA GLY A 70 3.04 8.80 4.46
C GLY A 70 4.39 8.52 3.80
N GLU A 71 5.19 9.58 3.64
CA GLU A 71 6.45 9.55 2.88
C GLU A 71 7.45 8.57 3.48
N THR A 72 7.64 8.62 4.81
CA THR A 72 8.62 7.79 5.52
C THR A 72 8.40 6.30 5.24
N TYR A 73 7.16 5.83 5.33
CA TYR A 73 6.85 4.41 5.17
C TYR A 73 6.86 3.99 3.69
N LEU A 74 6.42 4.85 2.78
CA LEU A 74 6.51 4.59 1.35
C LEU A 74 7.96 4.43 0.89
N ARG A 75 8.85 5.36 1.28
CA ARG A 75 10.28 5.25 0.97
C ARG A 75 10.89 3.99 1.57
N ASN A 76 10.59 3.69 2.82
CA ASN A 76 11.12 2.51 3.50
C ASN A 76 10.70 1.19 2.83
N VAL A 77 9.42 1.06 2.47
CA VAL A 77 8.92 -0.16 1.79
C VAL A 77 9.44 -0.23 0.34
N TYR A 78 9.52 0.91 -0.35
CA TYR A 78 10.10 0.99 -1.69
C TYR A 78 11.53 0.47 -1.71
N GLU A 79 12.40 0.95 -0.81
CA GLU A 79 13.79 0.51 -0.73
C GLU A 79 13.90 -0.97 -0.34
N LYS A 80 13.00 -1.49 0.50
CA LYS A 80 12.92 -2.94 0.79
C LYS A 80 12.59 -3.75 -0.46
N ILE A 81 11.57 -3.35 -1.22
CA ILE A 81 11.18 -4.02 -2.47
C ILE A 81 12.34 -4.01 -3.47
N LYS A 82 13.00 -2.85 -3.63
CA LYS A 82 14.16 -2.69 -4.49
C LYS A 82 15.29 -3.64 -4.07
N LYS A 83 15.60 -3.69 -2.77
CA LYS A 83 16.63 -4.58 -2.21
C LYS A 83 16.28 -6.06 -2.40
N ASP A 84 15.05 -6.47 -2.12
CA ASP A 84 14.61 -7.86 -2.28
C ASP A 84 14.78 -8.33 -3.73
N ARG A 85 14.37 -7.50 -4.68
CA ARG A 85 14.51 -7.79 -6.11
C ARG A 85 15.97 -7.82 -6.56
N LEU A 86 16.80 -6.85 -6.14
CA LEU A 86 18.23 -6.84 -6.47
C LEU A 86 18.97 -8.07 -5.93
N ASN A 87 18.54 -8.58 -4.79
CA ASN A 87 19.10 -9.79 -4.18
C ASN A 87 18.46 -11.08 -4.70
N ASN A 88 17.57 -11.01 -5.69
CA ASN A 88 16.79 -12.15 -6.19
C ASN A 88 16.13 -12.95 -5.04
N ALA A 89 15.57 -12.24 -4.08
CA ALA A 89 14.92 -12.84 -2.92
C ALA A 89 13.75 -13.72 -3.38
N ARG A 90 13.56 -14.84 -2.68
CA ARG A 90 12.43 -15.76 -2.94
C ARG A 90 11.08 -15.07 -2.79
N GLU A 91 11.00 -14.10 -1.89
CA GLU A 91 9.80 -13.33 -1.59
C GLU A 91 10.14 -11.84 -1.67
N VAL A 92 9.24 -11.07 -2.27
CA VAL A 92 9.38 -9.62 -2.39
C VAL A 92 8.47 -8.94 -1.37
N SER A 93 9.00 -7.97 -0.65
CA SER A 93 8.26 -7.17 0.34
C SER A 93 6.95 -6.63 -0.23
N GLY A 94 5.89 -6.70 0.57
CA GLY A 94 4.58 -6.16 0.21
C GLY A 94 3.69 -7.04 -0.66
N VAL A 95 4.20 -8.10 -1.30
CA VAL A 95 3.35 -9.06 -2.07
C VAL A 95 2.25 -9.62 -1.19
N ILE A 96 2.59 -10.06 0.03
CA ILE A 96 1.62 -10.60 0.97
C ILE A 96 0.54 -9.58 1.36
N LEU A 97 0.88 -8.28 1.39
CA LEU A 97 -0.08 -7.22 1.71
C LEU A 97 -1.07 -7.01 0.55
N ALA A 98 -0.62 -7.15 -0.69
CA ALA A 98 -1.46 -7.09 -1.87
C ALA A 98 -2.44 -8.28 -1.91
N VAL A 99 -1.91 -9.51 -1.82
CA VAL A 99 -2.72 -10.74 -1.81
C VAL A 99 -3.72 -10.73 -0.64
N ARG A 100 -3.28 -10.35 0.56
CA ARG A 100 -4.15 -10.21 1.73
C ARG A 100 -5.29 -9.24 1.45
N THR A 101 -5.01 -8.09 0.83
CA THR A 101 -6.05 -7.10 0.56
C THR A 101 -7.07 -7.63 -0.44
N LEU A 102 -6.62 -8.21 -1.56
CA LEU A 102 -7.50 -8.83 -2.56
C LEU A 102 -8.40 -9.92 -1.96
N TRP A 103 -7.82 -10.77 -1.11
CA TRP A 103 -8.56 -11.84 -0.48
C TRP A 103 -9.67 -11.29 0.41
N PHE A 104 -9.36 -10.34 1.30
CA PHE A 104 -10.38 -9.75 2.18
C PHE A 104 -11.43 -8.95 1.40
N ASP A 105 -11.04 -8.23 0.35
CA ASP A 105 -11.99 -7.49 -0.49
C ASP A 105 -12.99 -8.45 -1.16
N SER A 106 -12.50 -9.52 -1.79
CA SER A 106 -13.35 -10.52 -2.44
C SER A 106 -14.23 -11.28 -1.45
N LYS A 107 -13.73 -11.61 -0.26
CA LYS A 107 -14.53 -12.28 0.78
C LYS A 107 -15.60 -11.39 1.36
N LEU A 108 -15.31 -10.11 1.56
CA LEU A 108 -16.28 -9.15 2.06
C LEU A 108 -17.41 -8.93 1.03
N GLU A 109 -17.06 -8.72 -0.23
CA GLU A 109 -18.03 -8.58 -1.32
C GLU A 109 -18.90 -9.83 -1.49
N ALA A 110 -18.29 -11.02 -1.49
CA ALA A 110 -19.04 -12.28 -1.57
C ALA A 110 -19.98 -12.49 -0.38
N ALA A 111 -19.55 -12.11 0.84
CA ALA A 111 -20.39 -12.20 2.02
C ALA A 111 -21.58 -11.22 1.93
N LEU A 112 -21.35 -9.96 1.56
CA LEU A 112 -22.42 -8.97 1.39
C LEU A 112 -23.45 -9.41 0.34
N ASN A 113 -23.00 -9.94 -0.80
CA ASN A 113 -23.87 -10.43 -1.86
C ASN A 113 -24.67 -11.69 -1.46
N SER A 114 -24.34 -12.33 -0.33
CA SER A 114 -25.11 -13.48 0.19
C SER A 114 -26.26 -13.07 1.11
N PHE A 115 -26.28 -11.83 1.60
CA PHE A 115 -27.38 -11.28 2.38
C PHE A 115 -28.37 -10.53 1.49
N PRO A 116 -29.65 -10.41 1.90
CA PRO A 116 -30.56 -9.46 1.28
C PRO A 116 -30.02 -8.03 1.37
N VAL A 117 -30.33 -7.22 0.36
CA VAL A 117 -29.88 -5.82 0.28
C VAL A 117 -30.36 -5.04 1.51
N GLY A 118 -29.43 -4.36 2.19
CA GLY A 118 -29.71 -3.56 3.38
C GLY A 118 -29.83 -4.33 4.70
N GLU A 119 -29.63 -5.65 4.69
CA GLU A 119 -29.73 -6.48 5.92
C GLU A 119 -28.36 -6.86 6.53
N ALA A 120 -27.26 -6.48 5.89
CA ALA A 120 -25.92 -6.79 6.35
C ALA A 120 -25.28 -5.64 7.15
N GLN A 121 -24.59 -5.98 8.24
CA GLN A 121 -23.75 -5.05 8.97
C GLN A 121 -22.28 -5.51 8.91
N VAL A 122 -21.39 -4.59 8.55
CA VAL A 122 -19.94 -4.85 8.47
C VAL A 122 -19.21 -4.12 9.58
N VAL A 123 -18.34 -4.86 10.28
CA VAL A 123 -17.44 -4.30 11.31
C VAL A 123 -16.00 -4.68 10.97
N LEU A 124 -15.15 -3.67 10.76
CA LEU A 124 -13.72 -3.85 10.52
C LEU A 124 -12.94 -3.63 11.83
N LEU A 125 -12.54 -4.72 12.48
CA LEU A 125 -11.79 -4.65 13.74
C LEU A 125 -10.31 -4.35 13.49
N GLY A 126 -9.74 -3.45 14.29
CA GLY A 126 -8.35 -3.04 14.13
C GLY A 126 -8.08 -2.37 12.79
N ALA A 127 -9.06 -1.61 12.27
CA ALA A 127 -9.03 -1.06 10.91
C ALA A 127 -7.76 -0.26 10.60
N GLY A 128 -7.19 0.49 11.55
CA GLY A 128 -5.97 1.25 11.32
C GLY A 128 -6.07 2.13 10.07
N MET A 129 -5.17 1.92 9.11
CA MET A 129 -5.16 2.62 7.81
C MET A 129 -5.96 1.87 6.73
N ASP A 130 -7.03 1.16 7.08
CA ASP A 130 -7.93 0.50 6.14
C ASP A 130 -8.90 1.50 5.50
N ALA A 131 -8.94 1.52 4.18
CA ALA A 131 -9.75 2.42 3.37
C ALA A 131 -10.98 1.75 2.73
N ARG A 132 -11.32 0.51 3.11
CA ARG A 132 -12.41 -0.27 2.46
C ARG A 132 -13.74 0.46 2.40
N SER A 133 -14.18 1.09 3.49
CA SER A 133 -15.43 1.86 3.52
C SER A 133 -15.43 3.06 2.55
N TYR A 134 -14.25 3.55 2.15
CA TYR A 134 -14.10 4.67 1.22
C TYR A 134 -13.99 4.22 -0.24
N ARG A 135 -13.50 2.99 -0.50
CA ARG A 135 -13.15 2.52 -1.86
C ARG A 135 -13.98 1.36 -2.39
N LEU A 136 -14.54 0.51 -1.55
CA LEU A 136 -15.35 -0.63 -2.00
C LEU A 136 -16.80 -0.20 -2.21
N SER A 137 -17.31 -0.33 -3.44
CA SER A 137 -18.68 0.06 -3.79
C SER A 137 -19.71 -0.75 -3.02
N CYS A 138 -19.46 -2.05 -2.79
CA CYS A 138 -20.36 -2.92 -2.03
C CYS A 138 -20.62 -2.44 -0.59
N LEU A 139 -19.74 -1.62 -0.01
CA LEU A 139 -19.92 -1.01 1.31
C LEU A 139 -20.59 0.37 1.29
N LYS A 140 -20.70 1.00 0.11
CA LYS A 140 -21.37 2.31 -0.06
C LYS A 140 -22.86 2.16 -0.29
N GLU A 141 -23.26 1.00 -0.82
CA GLU A 141 -24.64 0.66 -1.19
C GLU A 141 -25.35 -0.17 -0.11
N SER A 142 -24.71 -0.38 1.05
CA SER A 142 -25.25 -1.10 2.22
C SER A 142 -26.14 -0.24 3.09
#